data_AF-A0A7S4UI44-F1
#
_entry.id   AF-A0A7S4UI44-F1
#
_cell.length_a   1.000
_cell.length_b   1.000
_cell.length_c   1.000
_cell.angle_alpha   90.00
_cell.angle_beta   90.00
_cell.angle_gamma   90.00
#
_symmetry.space_group_name_H-M   'P 1'
#
loop_
_entity.id
_entity.type
_entity.pdbx_description
1 polymer ?
#
loop_
_entity_poly.entity_id
_entity_poly.type
_entity_poly.pdbx_seq_one_letter_code
_entity_poly.pdbx_strand_id
1 'polypeptide(L)'
;MRYLLDQRSKRAIVRLGATNIVTQGSDEQQREYVECELTESLRKSLKASEAVEKIPEVVDAAVRDAVNRGKAETWEIMREALLTWPGPERRDVDKYREMICHKTFLNRWLKGSSNDPVWAMKRILTHLKWRQEYKVDTIMEEDWSEYDKRGEMYPCGLDKDGRPTWTW
;
A
#
# COMPACT_ATOMS: atom_id res chain seq x y z
N MET A 1 28.92 28.47 11.08
CA MET A 1 27.55 28.99 10.86
C MET A 1 26.94 28.34 9.62
N ARG A 2 26.04 27.37 9.80
CA ARG A 2 24.95 27.05 8.87
C ARG A 2 23.93 26.19 9.62
N TYR A 3 22.76 26.80 9.80
CA TYR A 3 21.53 26.40 10.50
C TYR A 3 21.05 25.00 10.05
N LEU A 4 20.74 24.08 10.98
CA LEU A 4 19.42 23.88 11.60
C LEU A 4 18.26 23.77 10.60
N LEU A 5 18.09 22.57 10.04
CA LEU A 5 16.83 22.09 9.47
C LEU A 5 16.45 20.79 10.18
N ASP A 6 16.00 20.95 11.41
CA ASP A 6 15.23 19.94 12.14
C ASP A 6 13.87 20.60 12.51
N GLN A 7 12.80 19.80 12.55
CA GLN A 7 11.48 20.11 13.11
C GLN A 7 10.39 20.81 12.28
N ARG A 8 10.42 20.87 10.93
CA ARG A 8 9.27 21.43 10.15
C ARG A 8 8.29 20.46 9.50
N SER A 9 8.53 19.13 9.46
CA SER A 9 7.55 18.19 8.86
C SER A 9 6.48 17.63 9.80
N LYS A 10 6.39 18.08 11.05
CA LYS A 10 5.43 17.53 12.04
C LYS A 10 4.28 18.45 12.43
N ARG A 11 4.08 19.59 11.75
CA ARG A 11 3.04 20.59 12.13
C ARG A 11 2.09 21.01 11.00
N ALA A 12 2.05 20.29 9.89
CA ALA A 12 1.04 20.49 8.86
C ALA A 12 0.12 19.27 8.86
N ILE A 13 -0.98 19.36 9.62
CA ILE A 13 -2.30 18.68 9.55
C ILE A 13 -2.93 18.81 10.96
N VAL A 14 -3.06 20.05 11.46
CA VAL A 14 -3.98 20.38 12.56
C VAL A 14 -4.42 21.82 12.33
N ARG A 15 -5.28 22.02 11.34
CA ARG A 15 -6.15 23.20 11.18
C ARG A 15 -6.84 23.03 9.85
N LEU A 16 -8.13 22.70 9.91
CA LEU A 16 -9.22 23.25 9.11
C LEU A 16 -10.49 22.51 9.55
N GLY A 17 -11.53 23.26 9.95
CA GLY A 17 -12.88 22.72 10.15
C GLY A 17 -13.44 22.70 11.58
N ALA A 18 -13.26 23.75 12.37
CA ALA A 18 -14.14 24.00 13.50
C ALA A 18 -15.29 24.91 13.04
N THR A 19 -16.42 24.32 12.64
CA THR A 19 -17.71 25.01 12.58
C THR A 19 -18.64 24.35 13.59
N ASN A 20 -19.06 25.15 14.57
CA ASN A 20 -19.96 24.79 15.66
C ASN A 20 -21.29 24.23 15.13
N ILE A 21 -21.62 23.00 15.49
CA ILE A 21 -22.99 22.58 15.78
C ILE A 21 -22.94 21.84 17.11
N VAL A 22 -23.71 22.37 18.06
CA VAL A 22 -23.90 21.82 19.41
C VAL A 22 -24.83 20.61 19.32
N THR A 23 -24.30 19.43 19.58
CA THR A 23 -25.03 18.31 20.19
C THR A 23 -24.09 17.63 21.18
N GLN A 24 -24.31 17.89 22.46
CA GLN A 24 -23.58 17.30 23.58
C GLN A 24 -23.92 15.81 23.72
N GLY A 25 -22.90 14.96 23.85
CA GLY A 25 -23.04 13.73 24.65
C GLY A 25 -22.34 12.45 24.19
N SER A 26 -21.94 12.28 22.92
CA SER A 26 -21.43 10.98 22.42
C SER A 26 -20.17 11.03 21.55
N ASP A 27 -19.77 12.19 21.06
CA ASP A 27 -18.79 12.29 19.97
C ASP A 27 -17.33 12.19 20.43
N GLU A 28 -17.04 12.50 21.70
CA GLU A 28 -15.67 12.50 22.22
C GLU A 28 -15.14 11.07 22.40
N GLN A 29 -16.00 10.16 22.86
CA GLN A 29 -15.69 8.72 22.94
C GLN A 29 -15.56 8.07 21.56
N GLN A 30 -16.36 8.49 20.58
CA GLN A 30 -16.26 7.98 19.21
C GLN A 30 -14.98 8.46 18.52
N ARG A 31 -14.54 9.70 18.75
CA ARG A 31 -13.27 10.22 18.21
C ARG A 31 -12.05 9.53 18.81
N GLU A 32 -12.04 9.33 20.13
CA GLU A 32 -10.96 8.63 20.82
C GLU A 32 -10.85 7.16 20.37
N TYR A 33 -11.99 6.50 20.14
CA TYR A 33 -12.04 5.13 19.62
C TYR A 33 -11.49 5.02 18.20
N VAL A 34 -11.88 5.94 17.30
CA VAL A 34 -11.40 5.95 15.90
C VAL A 34 -9.90 6.27 15.82
N GLU A 35 -9.37 7.18 16.64
CA GLU A 35 -7.93 7.44 16.71
C GLU A 35 -7.13 6.25 17.26
N CYS A 36 -7.67 5.52 18.24
CA CYS A 36 -7.08 4.28 18.74
C CYS A 36 -7.03 3.17 17.68
N GLU A 37 -8.14 2.92 16.96
CA GLU A 37 -8.15 1.90 15.90
C GLU A 37 -7.24 2.27 14.71
N LEU A 38 -7.18 3.55 14.33
CA LEU A 38 -6.27 4.04 13.30
C LEU A 38 -4.80 3.83 13.71
N THR A 39 -4.45 4.11 14.96
CA THR A 39 -3.07 3.93 15.47
C THR A 39 -2.71 2.46 15.62
N GLU A 40 -3.64 1.59 15.99
CA GLU A 40 -3.43 0.14 16.01
C GLU A 40 -3.33 -0.47 14.62
N SER A 41 -4.17 -0.05 13.67
CA SER A 41 -4.10 -0.49 12.27
C SER A 41 -2.79 -0.02 11.60
N LEU A 42 -2.34 1.20 11.89
CA LEU A 42 -1.03 1.70 11.46
C LEU A 42 0.13 0.93 12.11
N ARG A 43 0.05 0.63 13.42
CA ARG A 43 1.06 -0.21 14.10
C ARG A 43 1.08 -1.63 13.56
N LYS A 44 -0.08 -2.21 13.24
CA LYS A 44 -0.20 -3.55 12.67
C LYS A 44 0.36 -3.58 11.25
N SER A 45 0.09 -2.55 10.45
CA SER A 45 0.68 -2.37 9.12
C SER A 45 2.20 -2.15 9.18
N LEU A 46 2.69 -1.38 10.16
CA LEU A 46 4.12 -1.18 10.37
C LEU A 46 4.81 -2.49 10.79
N LYS A 47 4.24 -3.23 11.74
CA LYS A 47 4.72 -4.57 12.14
C LYS A 47 4.61 -5.59 11.01
N ALA A 48 3.58 -5.51 10.17
CA ALA A 48 3.45 -6.37 8.98
C ALA A 48 4.53 -6.05 7.94
N SER A 49 4.96 -4.79 7.84
CA SER A 49 6.10 -4.38 7.00
C SER A 49 7.44 -4.82 7.58
N GLU A 50 7.59 -4.87 8.91
CA GLU A 50 8.78 -5.39 9.59
C GLU A 50 8.86 -6.93 9.52
N ALA A 51 7.72 -7.63 9.54
CA ALA A 51 7.65 -9.09 9.50
C ALA A 51 7.98 -9.72 8.13
N VAL A 52 8.12 -8.93 7.06
CA VAL A 52 8.76 -9.38 5.80
C VAL A 52 10.27 -9.30 5.99
N GLU A 53 10.77 -10.07 6.97
CA GLU A 53 11.96 -9.67 7.72
C GLU A 53 13.28 -9.93 7.00
N LYS A 54 13.31 -10.62 5.85
CA LYS A 54 14.44 -10.60 4.88
C LYS A 54 14.03 -11.26 3.58
N ILE A 55 14.34 -10.61 2.45
CA ILE A 55 14.44 -11.35 1.18
C ILE A 55 15.55 -12.38 1.35
N PRO A 56 15.36 -13.66 0.96
CA PRO A 56 16.45 -14.62 0.96
C PRO A 56 17.64 -14.04 0.20
N GLU A 57 18.81 -13.97 0.83
CA GLU A 57 20.01 -13.33 0.27
C GLU A 57 20.35 -13.87 -1.12
N VAL A 58 20.07 -15.17 -1.35
CA VAL A 58 20.18 -15.86 -2.64
C VAL A 58 19.32 -15.21 -3.73
N VAL A 59 18.09 -14.80 -3.41
CA VAL A 59 17.17 -14.16 -4.36
C VAL A 59 17.61 -12.72 -4.66
N ASP A 60 18.03 -11.96 -3.64
CA ASP A 60 18.55 -10.60 -3.83
C ASP A 60 19.79 -10.61 -4.75
N ALA A 61 20.76 -11.49 -4.46
CA ALA A 61 21.95 -11.65 -5.27
C ALA A 61 21.62 -12.05 -6.72
N ALA A 62 20.72 -13.02 -6.91
CA ALA A 62 20.32 -13.49 -8.23
C ALA A 62 19.62 -12.41 -9.06
N VAL A 63 18.73 -11.63 -8.43
CA VAL A 63 18.02 -10.51 -9.09
C VAL A 63 19.01 -9.43 -9.51
N ARG A 64 19.90 -8.99 -8.62
CA ARG A 64 20.91 -7.97 -8.93
C ARG A 64 21.87 -8.41 -10.04
N ASP A 65 22.34 -9.65 -9.98
CA ASP A 65 23.22 -10.25 -10.98
C ASP A 65 22.52 -10.37 -12.36
N ALA A 66 21.23 -10.75 -12.37
CA ALA A 66 20.45 -10.78 -13.61
C ALA A 66 20.27 -9.39 -14.24
N VAL A 67 20.00 -8.36 -13.42
CA VAL A 67 19.88 -6.97 -13.89
C VAL A 67 21.20 -6.46 -14.44
N ASN A 68 22.30 -6.68 -13.73
CA ASN A 68 23.64 -6.22 -14.15
C ASN A 68 24.11 -6.85 -15.46
N ARG A 69 23.67 -8.08 -15.76
CA ARG A 69 24.01 -8.76 -17.01
C ARG A 69 23.21 -8.28 -18.23
N GLY A 70 22.23 -7.39 -18.04
CA GLY A 70 21.41 -6.84 -19.13
C GLY A 70 20.64 -7.88 -19.95
N LYS A 71 20.42 -9.07 -19.38
CA LYS A 71 19.88 -10.24 -20.11
C LYS A 71 18.37 -10.22 -20.33
N ALA A 72 17.64 -9.42 -19.54
CA ALA A 72 16.18 -9.38 -19.55
C ALA A 72 15.67 -8.03 -19.02
N GLU A 73 14.43 -7.65 -19.36
CA GLU A 73 13.82 -6.45 -18.77
C GLU A 73 13.64 -6.66 -17.26
N THR A 74 13.87 -5.61 -16.45
CA THR A 74 13.85 -5.69 -14.97
C THR A 74 12.56 -6.33 -14.41
N TRP A 75 11.41 -6.11 -15.06
CA TRP A 75 10.15 -6.70 -14.63
C TRP A 75 10.06 -8.22 -14.87
N GLU A 76 10.75 -8.76 -15.88
CA GLU A 76 10.78 -10.20 -16.16
C GLU A 76 11.60 -10.91 -15.08
N ILE A 77 12.77 -10.35 -14.75
CA ILE A 77 13.60 -10.83 -13.64
C ILE A 77 12.80 -10.83 -12.35
N MET A 78 12.09 -9.74 -12.07
CA MET A 78 11.24 -9.62 -10.90
C MET A 78 10.09 -10.65 -10.91
N ARG A 79 9.44 -10.86 -12.05
CA ARG A 79 8.38 -11.86 -12.22
C ARG A 79 8.89 -13.26 -11.89
N GLU A 80 9.99 -13.67 -12.53
CA GLU A 80 10.55 -15.01 -12.31
C GLU A 80 10.99 -15.21 -10.85
N ALA A 81 11.59 -14.20 -10.24
CA ALA A 81 12.00 -14.24 -8.84
C ALA A 81 10.80 -14.36 -7.88
N LEU A 82 9.68 -13.70 -8.20
CA LEU A 82 8.44 -13.84 -7.44
C LEU A 82 7.82 -15.23 -7.65
N LEU A 83 7.71 -15.71 -8.89
CA LEU A 83 7.12 -17.03 -9.18
C LEU A 83 7.93 -18.21 -8.62
N THR A 84 9.24 -18.02 -8.44
CA THR A 84 10.14 -19.00 -7.82
C THR A 84 10.39 -18.74 -6.34
N TRP A 85 9.61 -17.84 -5.71
CA TRP A 85 9.80 -17.45 -4.32
C TRP A 85 9.77 -18.66 -3.37
N PRO A 86 10.83 -18.87 -2.57
CA PRO A 86 10.90 -20.00 -1.64
C PRO A 86 10.36 -19.69 -0.24
N GLY A 87 9.94 -18.44 0.01
CA GLY A 87 9.51 -17.98 1.34
C GLY A 87 8.09 -18.39 1.73
N PRO A 88 7.68 -18.13 2.98
CA PRO A 88 6.36 -18.50 3.51
C PRO A 88 5.20 -17.85 2.74
N GLU A 89 5.45 -16.71 2.07
CA GLU A 89 4.48 -16.00 1.24
C GLU A 89 4.16 -16.73 -0.08
N ARG A 90 4.78 -17.89 -0.34
CA ARG A 90 4.58 -18.66 -1.58
C ARG A 90 3.11 -18.91 -1.87
N ARG A 91 2.30 -19.22 -0.85
CA ARG A 91 0.86 -19.43 -1.00
C ARG A 91 0.16 -18.18 -1.54
N ASP A 92 0.56 -17.00 -1.09
CA ASP A 92 -0.04 -15.73 -1.53
C ASP A 92 0.39 -15.40 -2.96
N VAL A 93 1.67 -15.62 -3.29
CA VAL A 93 2.18 -15.48 -4.65
C VAL A 93 1.41 -16.39 -5.61
N ASP A 94 1.21 -17.65 -5.26
CA ASP A 94 0.49 -18.62 -6.10
C ASP A 94 -0.99 -18.22 -6.28
N LYS A 95 -1.64 -17.72 -5.23
CA LYS A 95 -3.02 -17.21 -5.31
C LYS A 95 -3.13 -16.00 -6.27
N TYR A 96 -2.13 -15.11 -6.26
CA TYR A 96 -2.12 -13.89 -7.08
C TYR A 96 -1.30 -14.01 -8.37
N ARG A 97 -1.03 -15.24 -8.82
CA ARG A 97 -0.15 -15.53 -9.95
C ARG A 97 -0.52 -14.76 -11.22
N GLU A 98 -1.81 -14.74 -11.57
CA GLU A 98 -2.30 -14.05 -12.77
C GLU A 98 -1.97 -12.55 -12.73
N MET A 99 -2.23 -11.89 -11.60
CA MET A 99 -1.91 -10.48 -11.39
C MET A 99 -0.40 -10.20 -11.51
N ILE A 100 0.43 -11.07 -10.93
CA ILE A 100 1.90 -10.95 -10.96
C ILE A 100 2.45 -11.14 -12.38
N CYS A 101 1.79 -11.93 -13.22
CA CYS A 101 2.19 -12.11 -14.62
C CYS A 101 1.98 -10.87 -15.49
N HIS A 102 1.16 -9.90 -15.07
CA HIS A 102 0.92 -8.68 -15.85
C HIS A 102 2.07 -7.66 -15.73
N LYS A 103 2.66 -7.31 -16.88
CA LYS A 103 3.73 -6.29 -17.00
C LYS A 103 3.33 -4.95 -16.38
N THR A 104 2.08 -4.51 -16.57
CA THR A 104 1.58 -3.22 -16.04
C THR A 104 1.54 -3.19 -14.51
N PHE A 105 1.17 -4.30 -13.88
CA PHE A 105 1.16 -4.45 -12.42
C PHE A 105 2.58 -4.32 -11.87
N LEU A 106 3.52 -5.12 -12.38
CA LEU A 106 4.91 -5.12 -11.93
C LEU A 106 5.61 -3.77 -12.18
N ASN A 107 5.37 -3.14 -13.33
CA ASN A 107 5.94 -1.83 -13.63
C ASN A 107 5.44 -0.72 -12.71
N ARG A 108 4.20 -0.81 -12.19
CA ARG A 108 3.70 0.15 -11.19
C ARG A 108 4.56 0.11 -9.93
N TRP A 109 4.88 -1.09 -9.44
CA TRP A 109 5.71 -1.28 -8.25
C TRP A 109 7.17 -0.90 -8.49
N LEU A 110 7.73 -1.24 -9.66
CA LEU A 110 9.09 -0.81 -10.03
C LEU A 110 9.23 0.70 -10.08
N LYS A 111 8.31 1.40 -10.77
CA LYS A 111 8.32 2.88 -10.83
C LYS A 111 8.18 3.50 -9.46
N GLY A 112 7.30 2.94 -8.61
CA GLY A 112 7.12 3.38 -7.23
C GLY A 112 8.33 3.11 -6.33
N SER A 113 9.26 2.25 -6.74
CA SER A 113 10.47 1.86 -6.01
C SER A 113 11.76 2.34 -6.69
N SER A 114 11.70 3.44 -7.46
CA SER A 114 12.87 4.01 -8.15
C SER A 114 13.61 3.01 -9.06
N ASN A 115 12.87 2.07 -9.65
CA ASN A 115 13.38 0.94 -10.45
C ASN A 115 14.30 -0.03 -9.69
N ASP A 116 14.24 -0.07 -8.37
CA ASP A 116 14.85 -1.13 -7.57
C ASP A 116 13.93 -2.37 -7.54
N PRO A 117 14.29 -3.49 -8.23
CA PRO A 117 13.46 -4.69 -8.25
C PRO A 117 13.38 -5.38 -6.89
N VAL A 118 14.44 -5.32 -6.09
CA VAL A 118 14.51 -5.97 -4.78
C VAL A 118 13.54 -5.28 -3.84
N TRP A 119 13.54 -3.94 -3.85
CA TRP A 119 12.59 -3.17 -3.07
C TRP A 119 11.15 -3.31 -3.61
N ALA A 120 10.95 -3.28 -4.93
CA ALA A 120 9.63 -3.55 -5.51
C ALA A 120 9.05 -4.92 -5.08
N MET A 121 9.85 -5.98 -5.06
CA MET A 121 9.42 -7.32 -4.62
C MET A 121 8.97 -7.32 -3.16
N LYS A 122 9.76 -6.75 -2.25
CA LYS A 122 9.39 -6.60 -0.83
C LYS A 122 8.03 -5.93 -0.68
N ARG A 123 7.78 -4.82 -1.38
CA ARG A 123 6.49 -4.11 -1.34
C ARG A 123 5.35 -4.96 -1.87
N ILE A 124 5.59 -5.70 -2.95
CA ILE A 124 4.60 -6.62 -3.52
C ILE A 124 4.24 -7.68 -2.47
N LEU A 125 5.23 -8.35 -1.87
CA LEU A 125 4.98 -9.39 -0.86
C LEU A 125 4.22 -8.84 0.35
N THR A 126 4.61 -7.68 0.88
CA THR A 126 3.85 -6.98 1.94
C THR A 126 2.42 -6.66 1.48
N HIS A 127 2.25 -6.23 0.24
CA HIS A 127 0.93 -5.94 -0.32
C HIS A 127 0.06 -7.19 -0.47
N LEU A 128 0.61 -8.33 -0.91
CA LEU A 128 -0.17 -9.57 -1.04
C LEU A 128 -0.67 -10.04 0.33
N LYS A 129 0.18 -9.96 1.36
CA LYS A 129 -0.20 -10.23 2.75
C LYS A 129 -1.30 -9.27 3.22
N TRP A 130 -1.12 -7.97 3.02
CA TRP A 130 -2.12 -6.96 3.35
C TRP A 130 -3.47 -7.24 2.68
N ARG A 131 -3.48 -7.64 1.40
CA ARG A 131 -4.73 -7.98 0.70
C ARG A 131 -5.48 -9.14 1.35
N GLN A 132 -4.76 -10.15 1.86
CA GLN A 132 -5.38 -11.26 2.59
C GLN A 132 -5.91 -10.80 3.96
N GLU A 133 -5.08 -10.06 4.71
CA GLU A 133 -5.43 -9.60 6.06
C GLU A 133 -6.67 -8.71 6.08
N TYR A 134 -6.83 -7.87 5.06
CA TYR A 134 -7.93 -6.91 4.94
C TYR A 134 -8.99 -7.35 3.91
N LYS A 135 -9.01 -8.64 3.53
CA LYS A 135 -10.05 -9.24 2.68
C LYS A 135 -10.36 -8.45 1.40
N VAL A 136 -9.32 -7.88 0.79
CA VAL A 136 -9.47 -7.00 -0.39
C VAL A 136 -10.10 -7.74 -1.58
N ASP A 137 -9.96 -9.06 -1.64
CA ASP A 137 -10.57 -9.88 -2.68
C ASP A 137 -12.10 -9.94 -2.57
N THR A 138 -12.66 -9.79 -1.36
CA THR A 138 -14.11 -9.83 -1.10
C THR A 138 -14.66 -8.45 -0.75
N ILE A 139 -13.89 -7.37 -0.93
CA ILE A 139 -14.27 -6.02 -0.52
C ILE A 139 -15.60 -5.55 -1.15
N MET A 140 -15.89 -6.02 -2.37
CA MET A 140 -17.12 -5.67 -3.09
C MET A 140 -18.35 -6.46 -2.63
N GLU A 141 -18.16 -7.50 -1.81
CA GLU A 141 -19.21 -8.36 -1.25
C GLU A 141 -19.61 -7.93 0.17
N GLU A 142 -18.84 -7.02 0.78
CA GLU A 142 -19.07 -6.51 2.12
C GLU A 142 -20.17 -5.42 2.13
N ASP A 143 -20.85 -5.24 3.26
CA ASP A 143 -21.89 -4.22 3.42
C ASP A 143 -21.26 -2.87 3.81
N TRP A 144 -21.37 -1.90 2.89
CA TRP A 144 -20.87 -0.53 3.05
C TRP A 144 -21.98 0.49 3.31
N SER A 145 -23.21 0.04 3.58
CA SER A 145 -24.39 0.92 3.67
C SER A 145 -24.32 1.99 4.76
N GLU A 146 -23.50 1.80 5.79
CA GLU A 146 -23.23 2.82 6.81
C GLU A 146 -22.39 3.98 6.26
N TYR A 147 -21.40 3.68 5.42
CA TYR A 147 -20.49 4.67 4.84
C TYR A 147 -21.14 5.45 3.69
N ASP A 148 -21.97 4.77 2.89
CA ASP A 148 -22.70 5.41 1.79
C ASP A 148 -23.62 6.54 2.28
N LYS A 149 -24.20 6.41 3.48
CA LYS A 149 -25.07 7.43 4.09
C LYS A 149 -24.34 8.74 4.39
N ARG A 150 -23.02 8.70 4.57
CA ARG A 150 -22.21 9.87 4.89
C ARG A 150 -21.82 10.68 3.64
N GLY A 151 -21.96 10.10 2.45
CA GLY A 151 -21.79 10.80 1.17
C GLY A 151 -20.40 11.41 0.96
N GLU A 152 -19.38 10.89 1.63
CA GLU A 152 -18.08 11.59 1.77
C GLU A 152 -17.25 11.59 0.49
N MET A 153 -17.47 10.64 -0.44
CA MET A 153 -16.73 10.59 -1.71
C MET A 153 -17.50 9.79 -2.77
N TYR A 154 -17.62 10.32 -3.99
CA TYR A 154 -18.23 9.61 -5.11
C TYR A 154 -17.50 9.83 -6.44
N PRO A 155 -17.54 8.85 -7.38
CA PRO A 155 -16.95 9.01 -8.71
C PRO A 155 -17.75 10.05 -9.51
N CYS A 156 -17.06 11.05 -10.06
CA CYS A 156 -17.64 12.19 -10.75
C CYS A 156 -17.08 12.32 -12.17
N GLY A 157 -17.33 11.30 -13.00
CA GLY A 157 -16.98 11.31 -14.43
C GLY A 157 -15.52 10.97 -14.73
N LEU A 158 -15.06 11.46 -15.89
CA LEU A 158 -13.71 11.27 -16.42
C LEU A 158 -13.06 12.63 -16.72
N ASP A 159 -11.74 12.73 -16.54
CA ASP A 159 -10.97 13.89 -16.98
C ASP A 159 -10.76 13.91 -18.51
N LYS A 160 -10.00 14.91 -19.00
CA LYS A 160 -9.70 15.07 -20.43
C LYS A 160 -8.90 13.90 -21.03
N ASP A 161 -8.21 13.13 -20.20
CA ASP A 161 -7.41 11.96 -20.59
C ASP A 161 -8.20 10.64 -20.40
N GLY A 162 -9.48 10.72 -20.01
CA GLY A 162 -10.33 9.56 -19.75
C GLY A 162 -10.06 8.88 -18.40
N ARG A 163 -9.43 9.55 -17.44
CA ARG A 163 -9.14 9.00 -16.10
C ARG A 163 -10.31 9.28 -15.15
N PRO A 164 -10.70 8.30 -14.29
CA PRO A 164 -11.75 8.53 -13.30
C PRO A 164 -11.43 9.67 -12.35
N THR A 165 -12.41 10.54 -12.13
CA THR A 165 -12.36 11.64 -11.15
C THR A 165 -13.23 11.33 -9.94
N TRP A 166 -12.79 11.78 -8.76
CA TRP A 166 -13.49 11.63 -7.50
C TRP A 166 -13.76 13.02 -6.91
N THR A 167 -14.91 13.20 -6.27
CA THR A 167 -15.27 14.42 -5.55
C THR A 167 -15.79 14.07 -4.15
N TRP A 168 -15.60 15.00 -3.22
CA TRP A 168 -16.15 14.98 -1.87
C TRP A 168 -17.19 16.09 -1.71
#